data_AF-A0A6I5CPG1-F1
#
_entry.id   AF-A0A6I5CPG1-F1
#
_cell.length_a   1.000
_cell.length_b   1.000
_cell.length_c   1.000
_cell.angle_alpha   90.00
_cell.angle_beta   90.00
_cell.angle_gamma   90.00
#
_symmetry.space_group_name_H-M   'P 1'
#
loop_
_entity.id
_entity.type
_entity.pdbx_description
1 polymer ?
#
loop_
_entity_poly.entity_id
_entity_poly.type
_entity_poly.pdbx_seq_one_letter_code
_entity_poly.pdbx_strand_id
1 'polypeptide(L)'
;MTRSSRRTTWTTETIRAVDLTDEDMVLVGGVWREIFDVWKDDDDPTVMFGEGEPTTTALLDKIDWDSPCWVGIRYVDEDRSTSRDIVDALHFFRLRELVQVQKEVPYVPPTPLQPPRGRKGKKRGHR
;
A
#
# COMPACT_ATOMS: atom_id res chain seq x y z
N MET A 1 -7.56 -12.74 -27.06
CA MET A 1 -6.87 -11.48 -26.75
C MET A 1 -5.76 -11.79 -25.76
N THR A 2 -4.51 -11.80 -26.20
CA THR A 2 -3.36 -12.03 -25.30
C THR A 2 -3.11 -10.74 -24.52
N ARG A 3 -3.54 -10.70 -23.26
CA ARG A 3 -3.10 -9.69 -22.29
C ARG A 3 -1.59 -9.86 -22.17
N SER A 4 -0.82 -9.00 -22.85
CA SER A 4 0.61 -8.85 -22.55
C SER A 4 0.66 -8.26 -21.15
N SER A 5 0.82 -9.10 -20.12
CA SER A 5 1.10 -8.62 -18.77
C SER A 5 2.46 -7.95 -18.83
N ARG A 6 2.45 -6.61 -18.91
CA ARG A 6 3.67 -5.84 -18.70
C ARG A 6 4.18 -6.24 -17.33
N ARG A 7 5.45 -6.63 -17.24
CA ARG A 7 6.11 -6.88 -15.96
C ARG A 7 5.85 -5.68 -15.04
N THR A 8 5.49 -5.94 -13.79
CA THR A 8 5.41 -4.93 -12.74
C THR A 8 6.64 -5.06 -11.85
N THR A 9 6.96 -3.98 -11.15
CA THR A 9 7.99 -3.96 -10.10
C THR A 9 7.38 -3.42 -8.83
N TRP A 10 7.90 -3.84 -7.69
CA TRP A 10 7.47 -3.34 -6.40
C TRP A 10 8.40 -2.23 -5.94
N THR A 11 7.83 -1.18 -5.36
CA THR A 11 8.57 -0.10 -4.68
C THR A 11 8.14 -0.02 -3.23
N THR A 12 9.01 0.50 -2.37
CA THR A 12 8.67 0.85 -0.99
C THR A 12 8.69 2.36 -0.83
N GLU A 13 7.64 2.91 -0.25
CA GLU A 13 7.53 4.33 0.06
C GLU A 13 6.98 4.57 1.46
N THR A 14 7.02 5.82 1.92
CA THR A 14 6.45 6.23 3.20
C THR A 14 5.41 7.30 2.95
N ILE A 15 4.18 7.02 3.34
CA ILE A 15 3.01 7.90 3.12
C ILE A 15 2.35 8.22 4.46
N ARG A 16 1.39 9.15 4.47
CA ARG A 16 0.54 9.35 5.65
C ARG A 16 -0.51 8.26 5.71
N ALA A 17 -0.91 7.84 6.90
CA ALA A 17 -1.94 6.80 7.06
C ALA A 17 -3.27 7.16 6.37
N VAL A 18 -3.63 8.44 6.32
CA VAL A 18 -4.85 8.91 5.61
C VAL A 18 -4.84 8.63 4.11
N ASP A 19 -3.65 8.44 3.53
CA ASP A 19 -3.43 8.18 2.11
C ASP A 19 -3.42 6.68 1.78
N LEU A 20 -3.63 5.79 2.76
CA LEU A 20 -3.72 4.35 2.54
C LEU A 20 -4.93 4.00 1.68
N THR A 21 -4.72 3.03 0.80
CA THR A 21 -5.76 2.38 -0.01
C THR A 21 -5.73 0.86 0.19
N ASP A 22 -6.79 0.18 -0.24
CA ASP A 22 -6.87 -1.29 -0.27
C ASP A 22 -5.90 -1.93 -1.27
N GLU A 23 -5.41 -1.19 -2.27
CA GLU A 23 -4.35 -1.64 -3.18
C GLU A 23 -2.94 -1.67 -2.54
N ASP A 24 -2.78 -1.16 -1.32
CA ASP A 24 -1.47 -1.08 -0.65
C ASP A 24 -1.12 -2.35 0.13
N MET A 25 0.17 -2.69 0.15
CA MET A 25 0.71 -3.54 1.21
C MET A 25 1.36 -2.66 2.28
N VAL A 26 1.11 -2.93 3.56
CA VAL A 26 1.55 -2.08 4.67
C VAL A 26 2.40 -2.85 5.68
N LEU A 27 3.41 -2.21 6.25
CA LEU A 27 4.27 -2.82 7.26
C LEU A 27 3.65 -2.70 8.65
N VAL A 28 3.17 -3.82 9.21
CA VAL A 28 2.58 -3.90 10.56
C VAL A 28 3.37 -4.90 11.39
N GLY A 29 3.90 -4.46 12.54
CA GLY A 29 4.67 -5.33 13.45
C GLY A 29 5.93 -5.93 12.81
N GLY A 30 6.51 -5.28 11.80
CA GLY A 30 7.68 -5.77 11.07
C GLY A 30 7.37 -6.77 9.94
N VAL A 31 6.09 -7.00 9.63
CA VAL A 31 5.63 -7.92 8.57
C VAL A 31 4.82 -7.13 7.55
N TRP A 32 5.06 -7.38 6.25
CA TRP A 32 4.26 -6.80 5.16
C TRP A 32 2.92 -7.51 5.07
N ARG A 33 1.84 -6.74 5.05
CA ARG A 33 0.46 -7.24 5.05
C ARG A 33 -0.31 -6.65 3.89
N GLU A 34 -1.07 -7.48 3.19
CA GLU A 34 -2.02 -7.04 2.18
C GLU A 34 -3.25 -6.43 2.86
N ILE A 35 -3.58 -5.19 2.50
CA ILE A 35 -4.79 -4.54 3.00
C ILE A 35 -5.99 -5.12 2.27
N PHE A 36 -6.98 -5.53 3.06
CA PHE A 36 -8.24 -6.03 2.53
C PHE A 36 -9.30 -4.91 2.49
N ASP A 37 -9.34 -4.07 3.52
CA ASP A 37 -10.24 -2.90 3.60
C ASP A 37 -9.56 -1.76 4.39
N VAL A 38 -9.93 -0.53 4.05
CA VAL A 38 -9.55 0.70 4.78
C VAL A 38 -10.80 1.39 5.28
N TRP A 39 -10.81 1.82 6.54
CA TRP A 39 -11.90 2.57 7.18
C TRP A 39 -11.45 3.91 7.71
N LYS A 40 -12.33 4.89 7.53
CA LYS A 40 -12.19 6.26 7.97
C LYS A 40 -13.43 6.68 8.77
N ASP A 41 -13.35 7.84 9.40
CA ASP A 41 -14.38 8.37 10.30
C ASP A 41 -15.79 8.43 9.67
N ASP A 42 -15.85 8.67 8.37
CA ASP A 42 -17.11 8.87 7.66
C ASP A 42 -17.78 7.53 7.26
N ASP A 43 -17.09 6.41 7.43
CA ASP A 43 -17.56 5.10 7.01
C ASP A 43 -18.40 4.42 8.13
N ASP A 44 -19.64 4.05 7.83
CA ASP A 44 -20.50 3.34 8.79
C ASP A 44 -20.18 1.83 8.79
N PRO A 45 -19.55 1.28 9.85
CA PRO A 45 -19.19 -0.12 9.90
C PRO A 45 -20.41 -1.05 9.92
N THR A 46 -21.55 -0.60 10.42
CA THR A 46 -22.78 -1.41 10.48
C THR A 46 -23.36 -1.66 9.09
N VAL A 47 -23.22 -0.68 8.18
CA VAL A 47 -23.65 -0.80 6.78
C VAL A 47 -22.75 -1.75 6.00
N MET A 48 -21.46 -1.79 6.33
CA MET A 48 -20.48 -2.59 5.58
C MET A 48 -20.40 -4.05 6.03
N PHE A 49 -20.42 -4.31 7.34
CA PHE A 49 -20.24 -5.67 7.88
C PHE A 49 -21.53 -6.26 8.44
N GLY A 50 -22.48 -5.41 8.83
CA GLY A 50 -23.71 -5.82 9.50
C GLY A 50 -23.69 -5.53 11.00
N GLU A 51 -24.88 -5.38 11.57
CA GLU A 51 -25.06 -5.20 13.00
C GLU A 51 -24.68 -6.48 13.76
N GLY A 52 -23.73 -6.36 14.68
CA GLY A 52 -23.30 -7.46 15.56
C GLY A 52 -22.11 -8.30 15.06
N GLU A 53 -21.53 -7.97 13.90
CA GLU A 53 -20.25 -8.57 13.50
C GLU A 53 -19.12 -8.14 14.45
N PRO A 54 -18.19 -9.05 14.82
CA PRO A 54 -17.05 -8.71 15.69
C PRO A 54 -16.23 -7.53 15.17
N THR A 55 -16.04 -7.44 13.85
CA THR A 55 -15.37 -6.31 13.19
C THR A 55 -16.13 -4.99 13.42
N THR A 56 -17.47 -5.00 13.28
CA THR A 56 -18.32 -3.83 13.57
C THR A 56 -18.15 -3.38 15.01
N THR A 57 -18.22 -4.31 15.97
CA THR A 57 -18.06 -4.01 17.39
C THR A 57 -16.68 -3.43 17.69
N ALA A 58 -15.61 -4.02 17.15
CA ALA A 58 -14.25 -3.53 17.35
C ALA A 58 -14.00 -2.14 16.74
N LEU A 59 -14.63 -1.83 15.60
CA LEU A 59 -14.59 -0.49 14.99
C LEU A 59 -15.35 0.53 15.84
N LEU A 60 -16.57 0.21 16.27
CA LEU A 60 -17.37 1.09 17.13
C LEU A 60 -16.68 1.36 18.48
N ASP A 61 -16.08 0.34 19.09
CA ASP A 61 -15.28 0.47 20.32
C ASP A 61 -14.07 1.40 20.12
N LYS A 62 -13.52 1.51 18.91
CA LYS A 62 -12.42 2.44 18.63
C LYS A 62 -12.92 3.87 18.39
N ILE A 63 -14.06 4.01 17.72
CA ILE A 63 -14.70 5.30 17.40
C ILE A 63 -15.14 6.04 18.66
N ASP A 64 -15.72 5.33 19.63
CA ASP A 64 -16.27 5.92 20.86
C ASP A 64 -15.19 6.64 21.73
N TRP A 65 -13.92 6.26 21.55
CA TRP A 65 -12.80 6.81 22.34
C TRP A 65 -12.00 7.91 21.61
N ASP A 66 -11.90 7.86 20.28
CA ASP A 66 -11.00 8.70 19.49
C ASP A 66 -11.78 9.48 18.41
N SER A 67 -12.50 10.54 18.83
CA SER A 67 -13.04 11.56 17.92
C SER A 67 -11.93 12.10 16.98
N PRO A 68 -12.22 12.35 15.70
CA PRO A 68 -11.75 11.58 14.54
C PRO A 68 -10.28 11.79 14.23
N CYS A 69 -9.48 10.81 14.63
CA CYS A 69 -8.02 10.89 14.48
C CYS A 69 -7.38 9.62 13.92
N TRP A 70 -8.16 8.69 13.36
CA TRP A 70 -7.69 7.35 13.02
C TRP A 70 -8.01 6.90 11.58
N VAL A 71 -7.25 5.91 11.12
CA VAL A 71 -7.51 5.10 9.92
C VAL A 71 -7.41 3.64 10.34
N GLY A 72 -8.48 2.90 10.12
CA GLY A 72 -8.55 1.48 10.38
C GLY A 72 -8.18 0.71 9.13
N ILE A 73 -7.43 -0.36 9.27
CA ILE A 73 -7.20 -1.31 8.20
C ILE A 73 -7.55 -2.72 8.67
N ARG A 74 -8.10 -3.52 7.77
CA ARG A 74 -8.09 -4.97 7.91
C ARG A 74 -7.10 -5.52 6.91
N TYR A 75 -6.34 -6.51 7.34
CA TYR A 75 -5.30 -7.10 6.51
C TYR A 75 -5.29 -8.62 6.65
N VAL A 76 -4.73 -9.29 5.65
CA VAL A 76 -4.60 -10.75 5.66
C VAL A 76 -3.32 -11.15 6.40
N ASP A 77 -3.45 -12.05 7.38
CA ASP A 77 -2.31 -12.69 8.04
C ASP A 77 -2.18 -14.14 7.58
N GLU A 78 -1.55 -14.37 6.43
CA GLU A 78 -1.42 -15.72 5.85
C GLU A 78 -0.76 -16.73 6.81
N ASP A 79 0.12 -16.27 7.69
CA ASP A 79 0.82 -17.12 8.67
C ASP A 79 -0.07 -17.56 9.84
N ARG A 80 -1.20 -16.88 10.06
CA ARG A 80 -2.14 -17.14 11.17
C ARG A 80 -3.56 -17.51 10.73
N SER A 81 -3.88 -17.43 9.44
CA SER A 81 -5.27 -17.45 8.98
C SER A 81 -5.88 -18.85 8.91
N THR A 82 -6.76 -19.17 9.86
CA THR A 82 -8.00 -19.86 9.47
C THR A 82 -8.99 -18.83 8.92
N SER A 83 -9.98 -19.22 8.12
CA SER A 83 -10.95 -18.29 7.49
C SER A 83 -11.69 -17.38 8.48
N ARG A 84 -11.68 -17.73 9.77
CA ARG A 84 -12.29 -16.97 10.86
C ARG A 84 -11.35 -15.86 11.39
N ASP A 85 -10.04 -16.08 11.40
CA ASP A 85 -9.06 -15.12 11.94
C ASP A 85 -8.79 -13.93 11.00
N ILE A 86 -9.07 -14.10 9.70
CA ILE A 86 -9.02 -13.03 8.68
C ILE A 86 -9.99 -11.89 9.02
N VAL A 87 -11.07 -12.19 9.76
CA VAL A 87 -12.11 -11.22 10.14
C VAL A 87 -11.62 -10.29 11.29
N ASP A 88 -10.58 -10.70 12.01
CA ASP A 88 -10.23 -10.11 13.31
C ASP A 88 -8.93 -9.27 13.30
N ALA A 89 -8.11 -9.33 12.24
CA ALA A 89 -6.85 -8.61 12.17
C ALA A 89 -7.04 -7.12 11.80
N LEU A 90 -7.62 -6.36 12.72
CA LEU A 90 -7.73 -4.90 12.64
C LEU A 90 -6.45 -4.22 13.13
N HIS A 91 -6.00 -3.20 12.41
CA HIS A 91 -4.98 -2.26 12.89
C HIS A 91 -5.46 -0.83 12.73
N PHE A 92 -5.12 0.01 13.70
CA PHE A 92 -5.50 1.41 13.69
C PHE A 92 -4.26 2.28 13.69
N PHE A 93 -4.18 3.16 12.69
CA PHE A 93 -3.20 4.23 12.64
C PHE A 93 -3.84 5.55 13.04
N ARG A 94 -3.02 6.51 13.47
CA ARG A 94 -3.45 7.91 13.57
C ARG A 94 -3.32 8.60 12.21
N LEU A 95 -4.18 9.58 11.90
CA LEU A 95 -4.19 10.28 10.59
C LEU A 95 -2.81 10.85 10.17
N ARG A 96 -2.00 11.30 11.14
CA ARG A 96 -0.68 11.91 10.90
C ARG A 96 0.48 10.92 10.98
N GLU A 97 0.22 9.65 11.30
CA GLU A 97 1.27 8.65 11.30
C GLU A 97 1.81 8.44 9.89
N LEU A 98 3.12 8.26 9.83
CA LEU A 98 3.81 7.88 8.62
C LEU A 98 3.95 6.36 8.62
N VAL A 99 3.45 5.74 7.55
CA VAL A 99 3.43 4.29 7.37
C VAL A 99 4.26 3.92 6.16
N GLN A 100 4.96 2.79 6.25
CA GLN A 100 5.67 2.24 5.11
C GLN A 100 4.72 1.36 4.31
N VAL A 101 4.69 1.57 3.00
CA VAL A 101 3.87 0.79 2.06
C VAL A 101 4.70 0.23 0.93
N GLN A 102 4.25 -0.90 0.38
CA GLN A 102 4.71 -1.42 -0.89
C GLN A 102 3.60 -1.28 -1.94
N LYS A 103 3.99 -0.81 -3.12
CA LYS A 103 3.10 -0.59 -4.26
C LYS A 103 3.65 -1.25 -5.51
N GLU A 104 2.75 -1.80 -6.32
CA GLU A 104 3.09 -2.18 -7.69
C GLU A 104 3.22 -0.94 -8.57
N VAL A 105 4.34 -0.83 -9.28
CA VAL A 105 4.58 0.20 -10.29
C VAL A 105 4.89 -0.44 -11.64
N PRO A 106 4.49 0.22 -12.76
CA PRO A 106 4.84 -0.27 -14.10
C PRO A 106 6.36 -0.41 -14.25
N TYR A 107 6.83 -1.55 -14.78
CA TYR A 107 8.25 -1.71 -15.06
C TYR A 107 8.71 -0.70 -16.11
N VAL A 108 9.67 0.15 -15.73
CA VAL A 108 10.37 1.04 -16.65
C VAL A 108 11.75 0.44 -16.94
N PRO A 109 12.00 -0.09 -18.16
CA PRO A 109 13.33 -0.58 -18.51
C PRO A 109 14.35 0.55 -18.41
N PRO A 110 15.57 0.28 -17.88
CA PRO A 110 16.59 1.30 -17.78
C PRO A 110 16.90 1.88 -19.16
N THR A 111 16.91 3.21 -19.26
CA THR A 111 17.30 3.89 -20.51
C THR A 111 18.71 3.45 -20.87
N PRO A 112 18.96 2.91 -22.08
CA PRO A 112 20.31 2.56 -22.50
C PRO A 112 21.19 3.79 -22.38
N LEU A 113 22.26 3.70 -21.58
CA LEU A 113 23.28 4.72 -21.53
C LEU A 113 23.85 4.88 -22.94
N GLN A 114 23.49 5.97 -23.63
CA GLN A 114 24.11 6.27 -24.91
C GLN A 114 25.61 6.46 -24.67
N PRO A 115 26.49 5.77 -25.42
CA PRO A 115 27.91 6.02 -25.32
C PRO A 115 28.15 7.51 -25.62
N PRO A 116 29.07 8.17 -24.90
CA PRO A 116 29.38 9.57 -25.14
C PRO A 116 29.70 9.73 -26.62
N ARG A 117 28.99 10.63 -27.31
CA ARG A 117 29.23 10.92 -28.72
C ARG A 117 30.70 11.29 -28.88
N GLY A 118 31.48 10.37 -29.45
CA GLY A 118 32.89 10.61 -29.73
C GLY A 118 33.03 11.89 -30.53
N ARG A 119 33.73 12.88 -29.97
CA ARG A 119 34.14 14.07 -30.72
C ARG A 119 34.97 13.58 -31.90
N LYS A 120 34.42 13.63 -33.11
CA LYS A 120 35.18 13.38 -34.35
C LYS A 120 36.39 14.32 -34.35
N GLY A 121 37.57 13.75 -34.14
CA GLY A 121 38.85 14.44 -34.26
C GLY A 121 38.95 15.04 -35.65
N LYS A 122 38.94 16.37 -35.72
CA LYS A 122 39.16 17.14 -36.93
C LYS A 122 40.64 16.93 -37.30
N LYS A 123 40.94 15.94 -38.16
CA LYS A 123 42.28 15.80 -38.76
C LYS A 123 42.56 17.08 -39.56
N ARG A 124 43.34 17.99 -38.98
CA ARG A 124 43.99 19.06 -39.73
C ARG A 124 45.13 18.42 -40.50
N GLY A 125 44.91 18.19 -41.80
CA GLY A 125 45.99 17.88 -42.72
C GLY A 125 46.97 19.03 -42.74
N HIS A 126 48.24 18.74 -42.46
CA HIS A 126 49.33 19.69 -42.52
C HIS A 126 50.29 19.23 -43.62
N ARG A 127 50.44 20.11 -44.61
CA ARG A 127 51.47 20.18 -45.67
C ARG A 127 51.47 19.10 -46.74
#